data_AF-A0A7C7LA25-F1
#
_entry.id   AF-A0A7C7LA25-F1
#
_cell.length_a   1.000
_cell.length_b   1.000
_cell.length_c   1.000
_cell.angle_alpha   90.00
_cell.angle_beta   90.00
_cell.angle_gamma   90.00
#
_symmetry.space_group_name_H-M   'P 1'
#
loop_
_entity.id
_entity.type
_entity.pdbx_description
1 polymer ?
#
loop_
_entity_poly.entity_id
_entity_poly.type
_entity_poly.pdbx_seq_one_letter_code
_entity_poly.pdbx_strand_id
1 'polypeptide(L)'
;MLKQAGRVENFQPHMHLRGQGMSMEAILPDGSTQMLSQVSDFNFNWHVNYVYTDDAAPLFPKGTILRVASWYDNTTANRANPDPNQWVGYGDRTVDEMGHAWVNVTYMSDADYEDEVGRRSAEQDLASQQQQP
;
A
#
# COMPACT_ATOMS: atom_id res chain seq x y z
N MET A 1 -7.33 -10.29 -2.99
CA MET A 1 -8.01 -10.82 -1.79
C MET A 1 -7.07 -11.77 -1.07
N LEU A 2 -6.83 -11.56 0.22
CA LEU A 2 -5.99 -12.41 1.06
C LEU A 2 -6.62 -13.80 1.23
N LYS A 3 -5.82 -14.85 1.07
CA LYS A 3 -6.27 -16.25 1.19
C LYS A 3 -6.27 -16.77 2.63
N GLN A 4 -5.48 -16.15 3.50
CA GLN A 4 -5.36 -16.39 4.93
C GLN A 4 -5.29 -15.03 5.65
N ALA A 5 -5.43 -15.03 6.97
CA ALA A 5 -5.07 -13.87 7.75
C ALA A 5 -3.57 -13.58 7.61
N GLY A 6 -3.17 -12.33 7.78
CA GLY A 6 -1.76 -11.99 7.63
C GLY A 6 -1.44 -10.54 7.91
N ARG A 7 -0.14 -10.26 7.90
CA ARG A 7 0.45 -8.94 8.12
C ARG A 7 0.98 -8.38 6.82
N VAL A 8 0.65 -7.13 6.51
CA VAL A 8 1.20 -6.41 5.36
C VAL A 8 2.49 -5.73 5.78
N GLU A 9 3.60 -6.04 5.11
CA GLU A 9 4.93 -5.67 5.59
C GLU A 9 5.47 -4.41 4.93
N ASN A 10 5.04 -4.10 3.71
CA ASN A 10 5.53 -2.95 2.97
C ASN A 10 4.55 -2.44 1.91
N PHE A 11 4.91 -1.30 1.33
CA PHE A 11 4.34 -0.73 0.13
C PHE A 11 5.46 -0.17 -0.74
N GLN A 12 5.64 -0.71 -1.94
CA GLN A 12 6.59 -0.18 -2.91
C GLN A 12 5.86 0.16 -4.21
N PRO A 13 5.51 1.44 -4.46
CA PRO A 13 4.83 1.82 -5.68
C PRO A 13 5.77 1.71 -6.89
N HIS A 14 5.22 1.25 -8.01
CA HIS A 14 5.92 1.15 -9.29
C HIS A 14 5.09 1.75 -10.40
N MET A 15 5.64 2.78 -11.03
CA MET A 15 5.03 3.50 -12.14
C MET A 15 6.12 3.94 -13.11
N HIS A 16 5.74 4.28 -14.35
CA HIS A 16 6.67 4.85 -15.32
C HIS A 16 6.58 6.39 -15.34
N LEU A 17 6.93 6.99 -16.47
CA LEU A 17 7.22 8.41 -16.62
C LEU A 17 6.03 9.33 -16.31
N ARG A 18 4.79 8.87 -16.49
CA ARG A 18 3.60 9.66 -16.17
C ARG A 18 3.11 9.44 -14.76
N GLY A 19 3.73 8.57 -13.96
CA GLY A 19 3.31 8.34 -12.58
C GLY A 19 3.36 9.61 -11.72
N GLN A 20 2.26 9.93 -11.07
CA GLN A 20 2.13 11.09 -10.17
C GLN A 20 2.00 10.65 -8.71
N GLY A 21 1.29 9.55 -8.48
CA GLY A 21 1.07 9.04 -7.12
C GLY A 21 0.41 7.67 -7.12
N MET A 22 0.45 7.02 -5.98
CA MET A 22 -0.16 5.71 -5.78
C MET A 22 -0.60 5.56 -4.32
N SER A 23 -1.71 4.86 -4.11
CA SER A 23 -2.23 4.52 -2.79
C SER A 23 -2.48 3.03 -2.66
N MET A 24 -2.46 2.56 -1.43
CA MET A 24 -2.90 1.22 -1.07
C MET A 24 -3.89 1.30 0.09
N GLU A 25 -5.05 0.69 -0.11
CA GLU A 25 -6.12 0.59 0.88
C GLU A 25 -6.48 -0.88 1.13
N ALA A 26 -6.91 -1.20 2.35
CA ALA A 26 -7.54 -2.47 2.68
C ALA A 26 -9.06 -2.31 2.69
N ILE A 27 -9.76 -3.16 1.95
CA ILE A 27 -11.21 -3.36 2.05
C ILE A 27 -11.44 -4.63 2.85
N LEU A 28 -11.98 -4.49 4.06
CA LEU A 28 -12.17 -5.59 5.01
C LEU A 28 -13.42 -6.42 4.65
N PRO A 29 -13.55 -7.65 5.19
CA PRO A 29 -14.71 -8.52 4.94
C PRO A 29 -16.06 -7.90 5.33
N ASP A 30 -16.08 -6.95 6.26
CA ASP A 30 -17.28 -6.21 6.68
C ASP A 30 -17.65 -5.06 5.72
N GLY A 31 -16.83 -4.80 4.70
CA GLY A 31 -17.00 -3.73 3.72
C GLY A 31 -16.37 -2.40 4.13
N SER A 32 -15.80 -2.28 5.34
CA SER A 32 -15.05 -1.09 5.74
C SER A 32 -13.76 -0.96 4.93
N THR A 33 -13.30 0.27 4.75
CA THR A 33 -12.08 0.58 3.99
C THR A 33 -11.11 1.36 4.87
N GLN A 34 -9.84 0.95 4.86
CA GLN A 34 -8.75 1.58 5.60
C GLN A 34 -7.63 1.99 4.64
N MET A 35 -7.23 3.26 4.67
CA MET A 35 -6.02 3.73 3.99
C MET A 35 -4.77 3.20 4.70
N LEU A 36 -3.86 2.58 3.96
CA LEU A 36 -2.62 2.02 4.51
C LEU A 36 -1.41 2.87 4.16
N SER A 37 -1.29 3.25 2.89
CA SER A 37 -0.16 3.99 2.38
C SER A 37 -0.57 4.90 1.23
N GLN A 38 0.09 6.06 1.15
CA GLN A 38 -0.08 7.04 0.09
C GLN A 38 1.28 7.63 -0.26
N VAL A 39 1.62 7.59 -1.55
CA VAL A 39 2.66 8.42 -2.14
C VAL A 39 1.96 9.41 -3.07
N SER A 40 2.05 10.71 -2.74
CA SER A 40 1.38 11.79 -3.49
C SER A 40 2.30 12.55 -4.44
N ASP A 41 3.63 12.37 -4.30
CA ASP A 41 4.65 12.98 -5.15
C ASP A 41 5.63 11.89 -5.61
N PHE A 42 5.15 11.02 -6.50
CA PHE A 42 5.95 9.92 -7.03
C PHE A 42 7.03 10.46 -7.97
N ASN A 43 8.27 9.98 -7.80
CA ASN A 43 9.37 10.29 -8.70
C ASN A 43 9.84 8.99 -9.35
N PHE A 44 9.70 8.90 -10.68
CA PHE A 44 10.14 7.74 -11.47
C PHE A 44 11.60 7.33 -11.21
N ASN A 45 12.48 8.27 -10.86
CA ASN A 45 13.87 7.93 -10.57
C ASN A 45 14.06 7.25 -9.21
N TRP A 46 13.05 7.27 -8.33
CA TRP A 46 13.13 6.81 -6.94
C TRP A 46 12.07 5.74 -6.65
N HIS A 47 12.48 4.48 -6.79
CA HIS A 47 11.65 3.32 -6.50
C HIS A 47 11.80 2.88 -5.03
N VAL A 48 11.27 3.71 -4.13
CA VAL A 48 11.41 3.53 -2.68
C VAL A 48 10.49 2.43 -2.16
N ASN A 49 11.06 1.51 -1.38
CA ASN A 49 10.30 0.53 -0.61
C ASN A 49 9.99 1.07 0.79
N TYR A 50 8.72 1.32 1.09
CA TYR A 50 8.27 1.76 2.41
C TYR A 50 7.91 0.54 3.26
N VAL A 51 8.81 0.17 4.16
CA VAL A 51 8.64 -0.98 5.07
C VAL A 51 8.02 -0.48 6.37
N TYR A 52 6.95 -1.13 6.81
CA TYR A 52 6.34 -0.82 8.10
C TYR A 52 7.23 -1.30 9.24
N THR A 53 7.21 -0.58 10.37
CA THR A 53 7.75 -1.12 11.62
C THR A 53 6.84 -2.23 12.15
N ASP A 54 7.37 -3.10 13.01
CA ASP A 54 6.64 -4.27 13.52
C ASP A 54 5.29 -3.90 14.15
N ASP A 55 5.23 -2.76 14.85
CA ASP A 55 4.04 -2.21 15.52
C ASP A 55 3.05 -1.51 14.57
N ALA A 56 3.56 -0.91 13.48
CA ALA A 56 2.74 -0.19 12.50
C ALA A 56 2.23 -1.09 11.36
N ALA A 57 2.88 -2.23 11.12
CA ALA A 57 2.52 -3.18 10.06
C ALA A 57 1.09 -3.72 10.29
N PRO A 58 0.13 -3.44 9.39
CA PRO A 58 -1.26 -3.74 9.67
C PRO A 58 -1.57 -5.24 9.52
N LEU A 59 -2.38 -5.74 10.44
CA LEU A 59 -2.89 -7.11 10.46
C LEU A 59 -4.28 -7.13 9.85
N PHE A 60 -4.53 -8.09 8.97
CA PHE A 60 -5.82 -8.24 8.31
C PHE A 60 -6.34 -9.66 8.35
N PRO A 61 -7.66 -9.85 8.55
CA PRO A 61 -8.26 -11.16 8.47
C PRO A 61 -8.28 -11.66 7.02
N LYS A 62 -8.43 -12.97 6.88
CA LYS A 62 -8.74 -13.63 5.60
C LYS A 62 -9.91 -12.92 4.90
N GLY A 63 -9.83 -12.80 3.58
CA GLY A 63 -10.88 -12.16 2.78
C GLY A 63 -10.69 -10.66 2.57
N THR A 64 -9.76 -10.01 3.27
CA THR A 64 -9.40 -8.62 3.02
C THR A 64 -8.88 -8.42 1.59
N ILE A 65 -9.25 -7.33 0.94
CA ILE A 65 -8.80 -6.96 -0.41
C ILE A 65 -7.85 -5.77 -0.29
N LEU A 66 -6.61 -5.94 -0.73
CA LEU A 66 -5.71 -4.81 -0.95
C LEU A 66 -6.03 -4.18 -2.30
N ARG A 67 -6.48 -2.94 -2.30
CA ARG A 67 -6.78 -2.14 -3.49
C ARG A 67 -5.65 -1.14 -3.71
N VAL A 68 -5.08 -1.14 -4.91
CA VAL A 68 -4.11 -0.14 -5.35
C VAL A 68 -4.79 0.84 -6.29
N ALA A 69 -4.59 2.14 -6.07
CA ALA A 69 -5.01 3.18 -6.99
C ALA A 69 -3.77 3.96 -7.46
N SER A 70 -3.73 4.27 -8.75
CA SER A 70 -2.59 4.89 -9.42
C SER A 70 -3.06 6.13 -10.17
N TRP A 71 -2.34 7.24 -10.00
CA TRP A 71 -2.60 8.51 -10.68
C TRP A 71 -1.48 8.84 -11.65
N TYR A 72 -1.86 9.34 -12.82
CA TYR A 72 -0.93 9.68 -13.89
C TYR A 72 -1.12 11.13 -14.32
N ASP A 73 -0.02 11.84 -14.54
CA ASP A 73 0.01 13.18 -15.11
C ASP A 73 0.45 13.13 -16.57
N ASN A 74 -0.53 13.22 -17.47
CA ASN A 74 -0.31 13.29 -18.92
C ASN A 74 -0.36 14.73 -19.46
N THR A 75 -0.19 15.75 -18.61
CA THR A 75 -0.15 17.15 -19.05
C THR A 75 1.17 17.50 -19.75
N THR A 76 1.18 18.61 -20.50
CA THR A 76 2.40 19.19 -21.09
C THR A 76 3.36 19.77 -20.06
N ALA A 77 2.92 19.94 -18.80
CA ALA A 77 3.74 20.46 -17.71
C ALA A 77 4.63 19.37 -17.08
N ASN A 78 4.26 18.09 -17.20
CA ASN A 78 5.07 16.98 -16.72
C ASN A 78 6.32 16.82 -17.59
N ARG A 79 7.47 17.30 -17.10
CA ARG A 79 8.75 17.23 -17.82
C ARG A 79 9.27 15.80 -18.04
N ALA A 80 8.79 14.83 -17.26
CA ALA A 80 9.13 13.42 -17.45
C ALA A 80 8.34 12.79 -18.60
N ASN A 81 7.20 13.37 -19.00
CA ASN A 81 6.35 12.88 -20.08
C ASN A 81 6.96 13.25 -21.46
N PRO A 82 7.42 12.28 -22.26
CA PRO A 82 8.10 12.56 -23.53
C PRO A 82 7.15 13.01 -24.64
N ASP A 83 5.88 12.62 -24.59
CA ASP A 83 4.84 13.05 -25.52
C ASP A 83 3.46 12.99 -24.83
N PRO A 84 2.87 14.14 -24.46
CA PRO A 84 1.57 14.20 -23.79
C PRO A 84 0.38 13.91 -24.73
N ASN A 85 0.58 13.89 -26.05
CA ASN A 85 -0.49 13.62 -27.01
C ASN A 85 -0.59 12.13 -27.38
N GLN A 86 0.38 11.30 -26.98
CA GLN A 86 0.32 9.86 -27.25
C GLN A 86 -0.66 9.15 -26.33
N TRP A 87 -1.41 8.23 -26.93
CA TRP A 87 -2.08 7.21 -26.16
C TRP A 87 -1.03 6.20 -25.66
N VAL A 88 -1.02 5.95 -24.35
CA VAL A 88 -0.08 5.02 -23.71
C VAL A 88 -0.86 4.04 -22.85
N GLY A 89 -0.50 2.76 -22.95
CA GLY A 89 -1.07 1.68 -22.16
C GLY A 89 0.01 0.94 -21.38
N TYR A 90 -0.36 -0.22 -20.82
CA TYR A 90 0.56 -1.08 -20.11
C TYR A 90 1.69 -1.59 -21.04
N GLY A 91 2.92 -1.59 -20.55
CA GLY A 91 4.05 -2.25 -21.21
C GLY A 91 5.36 -2.13 -20.42
N ASP A 92 6.35 -2.94 -20.78
CA ASP A 92 7.61 -3.05 -20.04
C ASP A 92 8.64 -1.97 -20.39
N ARG A 93 8.41 -1.20 -21.45
CA ARG A 93 9.31 -0.11 -21.83
C ARG A 93 9.03 1.11 -20.97
N THR A 94 10.06 1.90 -20.68
CA THR A 94 9.94 3.16 -19.93
C THR A 94 8.95 4.16 -20.55
N VAL A 95 8.72 4.09 -21.86
CA VAL A 95 7.77 4.95 -22.58
C VAL A 95 6.33 4.42 -22.58
N ASP A 96 6.15 3.13 -22.24
CA ASP A 96 4.85 2.55 -21.88
C ASP A 96 4.56 2.89 -20.40
N GLU A 97 3.42 2.47 -19.85
CA GLU A 97 3.11 2.67 -18.42
C GLU A 97 3.08 1.36 -17.62
N MET A 98 3.35 1.50 -16.32
CA MET A 98 3.00 0.54 -15.29
C MET A 98 2.32 1.27 -14.13
N GLY A 99 1.56 0.52 -13.34
CA GLY A 99 0.91 1.04 -12.15
C GLY A 99 0.53 -0.08 -11.21
N HIS A 100 1.53 -0.66 -10.56
CA HIS A 100 1.35 -1.69 -9.55
C HIS A 100 2.18 -1.37 -8.31
N ALA A 101 1.92 -2.06 -7.21
CA ALA A 101 2.77 -2.00 -6.04
C ALA A 101 3.36 -3.39 -5.77
N TRP A 102 4.63 -3.45 -5.39
CA TRP A 102 5.16 -4.64 -4.72
C TRP A 102 4.75 -4.58 -3.25
N VAL A 103 4.10 -5.65 -2.81
CA VAL A 103 3.53 -5.79 -1.47
C VAL A 103 3.86 -7.19 -0.96
N ASN A 104 4.56 -7.24 0.16
CA ASN A 104 4.87 -8.45 0.90
C ASN A 104 3.80 -8.65 1.97
N VAL A 105 3.29 -9.88 2.05
CA VAL A 105 2.34 -10.28 3.07
C VAL A 105 2.89 -11.53 3.74
N THR A 106 3.02 -11.47 5.06
CA THR A 106 3.31 -12.64 5.89
C THR A 106 1.98 -13.25 6.31
N TYR A 107 1.67 -14.42 5.77
CA TYR A 107 0.47 -15.16 6.17
C TYR A 107 0.66 -15.82 7.53
N MET A 108 -0.43 -15.86 8.29
CA MET A 108 -0.48 -16.37 9.66
C MET A 108 -1.52 -17.48 9.76
N SER A 109 -1.33 -18.39 10.72
CA SER A 109 -2.43 -19.26 11.14
C SER A 109 -3.50 -18.42 11.87
N ASP A 110 -4.72 -18.93 11.96
CA ASP A 110 -5.80 -18.22 12.68
C ASP A 110 -5.42 -18.01 14.15
N ALA A 111 -4.73 -18.98 14.78
CA ALA A 111 -4.24 -18.88 16.16
C ALA A 111 -3.17 -17.77 16.30
N ASP A 112 -2.16 -17.76 15.44
CA ASP A 112 -1.09 -16.73 15.49
C ASP A 112 -1.66 -15.32 15.26
N TYR A 113 -2.67 -15.21 14.38
CA TYR A 113 -3.34 -13.95 14.11
C TYR A 113 -4.13 -13.45 15.32
N GLU A 114 -4.91 -14.32 15.97
CA GLU A 114 -5.68 -13.98 17.18
C GLU A 114 -4.75 -13.56 18.33
N ASP A 115 -3.66 -14.30 18.54
CA ASP A 115 -2.66 -13.99 19.57
C ASP A 115 -2.01 -12.63 19.34
N GLU A 116 -1.60 -12.32 18.11
CA GLU A 116 -0.95 -11.06 17.76
C GLU A 116 -1.93 -9.87 17.85
N VAL A 117 -3.19 -10.03 17.42
CA VAL A 117 -4.23 -9.01 17.59
C VAL A 117 -4.50 -8.75 19.06
N GLY A 118 -4.63 -9.81 19.88
CA GLY A 118 -4.81 -9.70 21.32
C GLY A 118 -3.65 -8.98 22.00
N ARG A 119 -2.41 -9.32 21.63
CA ARG A 119 -1.19 -8.67 22.14
C ARG A 119 -1.18 -7.17 21.85
N ARG A 120 -1.44 -6.76 20.60
CA ARG A 120 -1.46 -5.34 20.22
C ARG A 120 -2.57 -4.55 20.91
N SER A 121 -3.74 -5.17 21.08
CA SER A 121 -4.86 -4.54 21.77
C SER A 121 -4.52 -4.26 23.24
N ALA A 122 -3.91 -5.24 23.93
CA ALA A 122 -3.44 -5.06 25.30
C ALA A 122 -2.34 -3.98 25.43
N GLU A 123 -1.41 -3.92 24.46
CA GLU A 123 -0.36 -2.88 24.44
C GLU A 123 -0.95 -1.48 24.24
N GLN A 124 -1.93 -1.33 23.35
CA GLN A 124 -2.63 -0.06 23.14
C GLN A 124 -3.42 0.35 24.38
N ASP A 125 -4.11 -0.58 25.04
CA ASP A 125 -4.83 -0.31 26.29
C ASP A 125 -3.87 0.17 27.38
N LEU A 126 -2.74 -0.50 27.57
CA LEU A 126 -1.71 -0.11 28.54
C LEU A 126 -1.14 1.28 28.23
N ALA A 127 -0.81 1.56 26.96
CA ALA A 127 -0.31 2.86 26.53
C ALA A 127 -1.34 3.98 26.79
N SER A 128 -2.63 3.71 26.54
CA SER A 128 -3.72 4.67 26.77
C SER A 128 -3.93 4.98 28.26
N GLN A 129 -3.75 4.00 29.14
CA GLN A 129 -3.87 4.18 30.60
C GLN A 129 -2.71 4.98 31.18
N GLN A 130 -1.50 4.82 30.64
CA GLN A 130 -0.31 5.57 31.06
C GLN A 130 -0.30 7.03 30.59
N GLN A 131 -1.16 7.38 29.63
CA GLN A 131 -1.30 8.74 29.10
C GLN A 131 -2.42 9.55 29.77
N GLN A 132 -3.15 8.98 30.74
CA GLN A 132 -4.16 9.70 31.54
C GLN A 132 -3.48 10.42 32.72
N PRO A 133 -3.79 11.71 32.96
CA PRO A 133 -3.12 12.53 33.99
C PRO A 133 -3.42 12.10 35.43
#